data_AF-A0A0G0GYF1-F1
#
_entry.id   AF-A0A0G0GYF1-F1
#
_cell.length_a   1.000
_cell.length_b   1.000
_cell.length_c   1.000
_cell.angle_alpha   90.00
_cell.angle_beta   90.00
_cell.angle_gamma   90.00
#
_symmetry.space_group_name_H-M   'P 1'
#
loop_
_entity.id
_entity.type
_entity.pdbx_description
1 polymer ?
#
loop_
_entity_poly.entity_id
_entity_poly.type
_entity_poly.pdbx_seq_one_letter_code
_entity_poly.pdbx_strand_id
1 'polypeptide(L)'
;MAWDDETYTGTKTYPYYHKLLYIYSAGATQVIPGFVISNNMALSAQATSNYYAAATPSGSGDWNRINGGDTGDGKFHVYEAHIKMDTDQTNGVGEFWVDGSLIISNHAVDWSAGDTAAKQGWTYIKIGNNQAWSHNNRAVYEDYDDFVIYNTAPPNLDTNGNPFIGPIGYGDVVPPSAPTGLAVI
;
A
#
# COMPACT_ATOMS: atom_id res chain seq x y z
N MET A 1 13.93 11.44 17.02
CA MET A 1 15.40 11.37 16.85
C MET A 1 15.76 12.38 15.78
N ALA A 2 16.46 13.46 16.11
CA ALA A 2 16.84 14.49 15.15
C ALA A 2 18.01 13.98 14.31
N TRP A 3 17.91 14.08 12.99
CA TRP A 3 18.98 13.70 12.06
C TRP A 3 19.35 14.90 11.20
N ASP A 4 20.66 15.14 11.16
CA ASP A 4 21.33 16.27 10.52
C ASP A 4 21.03 16.36 9.01
N ASP A 5 20.89 17.61 8.57
CA ASP A 5 20.60 18.05 7.20
C ASP A 5 21.90 18.14 6.40
N GLU A 6 22.26 17.07 5.69
CA GLU A 6 23.22 17.17 4.59
C GLU A 6 22.51 17.63 3.32
N THR A 7 22.86 18.84 2.89
CA THR A 7 22.28 19.60 1.78
C THR A 7 22.33 18.85 0.44
N TYR A 8 21.20 18.24 0.07
CA TYR A 8 20.93 17.79 -1.30
C TYR A 8 20.44 18.96 -2.17
N THR A 9 21.12 19.23 -3.30
CA THR A 9 20.84 20.36 -4.21
C THR A 9 19.99 19.96 -5.43
N GLY A 10 19.46 18.74 -5.49
CA GLY A 10 18.52 18.32 -6.53
C GLY A 10 17.07 18.63 -6.13
N THR A 11 16.17 18.71 -7.11
CA THR A 11 14.73 18.71 -6.85
C THR A 11 14.38 17.42 -6.13
N LYS A 12 14.05 17.52 -4.84
CA LYS A 12 13.42 16.43 -4.12
C LYS A 12 12.10 16.13 -4.87
N THR A 13 11.87 14.86 -5.16
CA THR A 13 10.63 14.40 -5.78
C THR A 13 10.10 13.25 -4.95
N TYR A 14 8.78 13.13 -4.88
CA TYR A 14 8.09 11.96 -4.32
C TYR A 14 8.71 10.64 -4.81
N PRO A 15 8.74 9.58 -3.97
CA PRO A 15 9.35 8.31 -4.34
C PRO A 15 8.57 7.66 -5.49
N TYR A 16 9.27 7.40 -6.59
CA TYR A 16 8.76 6.57 -7.67
C TYR A 16 8.77 5.10 -7.23
N TYR A 17 7.67 4.38 -7.47
CA TYR A 17 7.58 2.92 -7.23
C TYR A 17 7.76 2.48 -5.76
N HIS A 18 7.23 3.28 -4.84
CA HIS A 18 7.12 2.90 -3.43
C HIS A 18 6.04 1.82 -3.27
N LYS A 19 6.39 0.72 -2.62
CA LYS A 19 5.49 -0.43 -2.42
C LYS A 19 5.27 -0.60 -0.93
N LEU A 20 3.99 -0.68 -0.54
CA LEU A 20 3.61 -0.87 0.86
C LEU A 20 3.80 -2.34 1.25
N LEU A 21 3.33 -3.23 0.39
CA LEU A 21 3.33 -4.67 0.61
C LEU A 21 3.18 -5.43 -0.70
N TYR A 22 3.35 -6.74 -0.62
CA TYR A 22 3.11 -7.69 -1.69
C TYR A 22 2.16 -8.77 -1.20
N ILE A 23 1.12 -9.05 -1.97
CA ILE A 23 0.15 -10.11 -1.70
C ILE A 23 0.26 -11.13 -2.82
N TYR A 24 0.74 -12.32 -2.50
CA TYR A 24 1.00 -13.36 -3.48
C TYR A 24 -0.22 -14.28 -3.62
N SER A 25 -0.54 -14.64 -4.86
CA SER A 25 -1.46 -15.75 -5.12
C SER A 25 -0.73 -17.11 -5.04
N ALA A 26 -1.43 -18.22 -5.24
CA ALA A 26 -0.79 -19.52 -5.43
C ALA A 26 -0.18 -19.71 -6.84
N GLY A 27 -0.44 -18.77 -7.77
CA GLY A 27 0.09 -18.76 -9.13
C GLY A 27 1.21 -17.73 -9.30
N ALA A 28 1.37 -17.24 -10.53
CA ALA A 28 2.41 -16.25 -10.86
C ALA A 28 2.01 -14.79 -10.56
N THR A 29 0.75 -14.53 -10.21
CA THR A 29 0.25 -13.17 -9.99
C THR A 29 0.37 -12.74 -8.53
N GLN A 30 0.51 -11.43 -8.34
CA GLN A 30 0.55 -10.79 -7.03
C GLN A 30 -0.10 -9.40 -7.10
N VAL A 31 -0.68 -8.96 -5.99
CA VAL A 31 -1.17 -7.59 -5.80
C VAL A 31 -0.12 -6.77 -5.05
N ILE A 32 0.14 -5.56 -5.52
CA ILE A 32 1.14 -4.66 -4.94
C ILE A 32 0.48 -3.29 -4.70
N PRO A 33 -0.08 -3.04 -3.51
CA PRO A 33 -0.47 -1.70 -3.11
C PRO A 33 0.77 -0.80 -3.00
N GLY A 34 0.70 0.39 -3.58
CA GLY A 34 1.81 1.33 -3.49
C GLY A 34 1.60 2.62 -4.26
N PHE A 35 2.58 3.51 -4.14
CA PHE A 35 2.67 4.72 -4.92
C PHE A 35 3.44 4.45 -6.22
N VAL A 36 2.83 4.88 -7.31
CA VAL A 36 3.31 4.64 -8.67
C VAL A 36 3.70 5.96 -9.33
N ILE A 37 4.04 5.90 -10.62
CA ILE A 37 4.42 7.08 -11.39
C ILE A 37 3.35 8.17 -11.33
N SER A 38 3.79 9.42 -11.47
CA SER A 38 2.94 10.62 -11.48
C SER A 38 2.18 10.88 -10.17
N ASN A 39 2.75 10.48 -9.02
CA ASN A 39 2.21 10.83 -7.71
C ASN A 39 0.80 10.25 -7.48
N ASN A 40 0.59 8.99 -7.85
CA ASN A 40 -0.69 8.29 -7.74
C ASN A 40 -0.54 7.04 -6.88
N MET A 41 -1.65 6.52 -6.37
CA MET A 41 -1.71 5.18 -5.78
C MET A 41 -2.29 4.16 -6.74
N ALA A 42 -1.83 2.91 -6.61
CA ALA A 42 -2.40 1.78 -7.30
C ALA A 42 -2.40 0.51 -6.44
N LEU A 43 -3.37 -0.35 -6.70
CA LEU A 43 -3.31 -1.78 -6.45
C LEU A 43 -2.82 -2.43 -7.74
N SER A 44 -1.51 -2.62 -7.85
CA SER A 44 -0.91 -3.18 -9.06
C SER A 44 -1.09 -4.69 -9.14
N ALA A 45 -1.46 -5.20 -10.33
CA ALA A 45 -1.56 -6.63 -10.61
C ALA A 45 -0.33 -7.07 -11.42
N GLN A 46 0.67 -7.68 -10.78
CA GLN A 46 1.84 -8.17 -11.49
C GLN A 46 1.50 -9.43 -12.29
N ALA A 47 2.17 -9.59 -13.45
CA ALA A 47 1.99 -10.69 -14.39
C ALA A 47 0.58 -10.74 -15.01
N THR A 48 -0.13 -9.61 -15.05
CA THR A 48 -1.38 -9.44 -15.79
C THR A 48 -1.20 -8.43 -16.93
N SER A 49 -2.19 -8.35 -17.83
CA SER A 49 -2.16 -7.41 -18.96
C SER A 49 -2.34 -5.95 -18.53
N ASN A 50 -3.01 -5.72 -17.39
CA ASN A 50 -3.21 -4.40 -16.80
C ASN A 50 -2.48 -4.30 -15.47
N TYR A 51 -1.23 -3.84 -15.50
CA TYR A 51 -0.39 -3.74 -14.31
C TYR A 51 -0.96 -2.79 -13.25
N TYR A 52 -1.65 -1.71 -13.62
CA TYR A 52 -2.29 -0.78 -12.68
C TYR A 52 -3.79 -1.05 -12.62
N ALA A 53 -4.13 -2.26 -12.17
CA ALA A 53 -5.46 -2.84 -12.32
C ALA A 53 -6.58 -2.06 -11.59
N ALA A 54 -6.25 -1.44 -10.46
CA ALA A 54 -7.06 -0.42 -9.83
C ALA A 54 -6.14 0.72 -9.36
N ALA A 55 -6.40 1.96 -9.79
CA ALA A 55 -5.53 3.09 -9.51
C ALA A 55 -6.33 4.38 -9.36
N THR A 56 -5.77 5.34 -8.66
CA THR A 56 -6.31 6.70 -8.64
C THR A 56 -6.10 7.38 -10.00
N PRO A 57 -6.86 8.44 -10.32
CA PRO A 57 -6.65 9.19 -11.55
C PRO A 57 -5.21 9.72 -11.66
N SER A 58 -4.68 9.74 -12.88
CA SER A 58 -3.33 10.24 -13.12
C SER A 58 -3.17 11.70 -12.70
N GLY A 59 -2.14 11.98 -11.88
CA GLY A 59 -1.87 13.32 -11.36
C GLY A 59 -2.72 13.68 -10.13
N SER A 60 -3.32 12.69 -9.46
CA SER A 60 -4.10 12.88 -8.23
C SER A 60 -3.29 13.49 -7.09
N GLY A 61 -1.97 13.35 -7.11
CA GLY A 61 -1.09 13.98 -6.14
C GLY A 61 -1.05 13.24 -4.79
N ASP A 62 -1.41 11.96 -4.78
CA ASP A 62 -1.68 11.18 -3.57
C ASP A 62 -0.51 11.11 -2.61
N TRP A 63 0.73 10.90 -3.06
CA TRP A 63 1.89 10.94 -2.16
C TRP A 63 1.98 12.29 -1.45
N ASN A 64 1.87 13.38 -2.21
CA ASN A 64 1.98 14.72 -1.62
C ASN A 64 0.83 15.01 -0.66
N ARG A 65 -0.38 14.56 -1.02
CA ARG A 65 -1.60 14.77 -0.25
C ARG A 65 -1.60 13.95 1.05
N ILE A 66 -1.14 12.71 0.99
CA ILE A 66 -1.12 11.77 2.12
C ILE A 66 0.12 12.07 2.96
N ASN A 67 1.31 11.90 2.39
CA ASN A 67 2.58 11.95 3.11
C ASN A 67 3.23 13.34 3.15
N GLY A 68 2.51 14.43 2.85
CA GLY A 68 3.03 15.80 2.99
C GLY A 68 4.19 16.19 2.08
N GLY A 69 4.43 15.46 0.99
CA GLY A 69 5.38 15.83 -0.06
C GLY A 69 6.79 15.29 0.12
N ASP A 70 7.78 16.07 -0.32
CA ASP A 70 9.17 15.62 -0.53
C ASP A 70 9.91 15.17 0.74
N THR A 71 9.45 15.61 1.91
CA THR A 71 10.08 15.30 3.19
C THR A 71 9.37 14.21 3.96
N GLY A 72 8.17 13.80 3.54
CA GLY A 72 7.23 13.17 4.48
C GLY A 72 6.61 14.22 5.41
N ASP A 73 5.48 13.88 6.04
CA ASP A 73 4.87 14.69 7.11
C ASP A 73 5.23 14.16 8.51
N GLY A 74 5.95 13.03 8.57
CA GLY A 74 6.43 12.40 9.80
C GLY A 74 5.34 11.69 10.61
N LYS A 75 4.20 11.34 10.00
CA LYS A 75 3.09 10.66 10.68
C LYS A 75 2.91 9.22 10.21
N PHE A 76 2.26 8.43 11.06
CA PHE A 76 1.67 7.17 10.61
C PHE A 76 0.40 7.46 9.81
N HIS A 77 0.22 6.70 8.73
CA HIS A 77 -0.99 6.66 7.92
C HIS A 77 -1.54 5.25 7.92
N VAL A 78 -2.86 5.13 8.01
CA VAL A 78 -3.51 3.82 7.95
C VAL A 78 -3.84 3.51 6.50
N TYR A 79 -3.20 2.47 5.98
CA TYR A 79 -3.42 1.94 4.64
C TYR A 79 -4.26 0.68 4.72
N GLU A 80 -5.40 0.66 4.02
CA GLU A 80 -6.31 -0.48 4.04
C GLU A 80 -6.63 -0.93 2.61
N ALA A 81 -6.52 -2.23 2.35
CA ALA A 81 -6.85 -2.83 1.06
C ALA A 81 -7.93 -3.91 1.24
N HIS A 82 -8.99 -3.82 0.43
CA HIS A 82 -9.95 -4.91 0.22
C HIS A 82 -9.76 -5.45 -1.19
N ILE A 83 -9.41 -6.73 -1.29
CA ILE A 83 -9.21 -7.41 -2.55
C ILE A 83 -10.01 -8.71 -2.60
N LYS A 84 -10.61 -8.96 -3.76
CA LYS A 84 -11.31 -10.22 -4.05
C LYS A 84 -10.78 -10.76 -5.37
N MET A 85 -10.27 -11.99 -5.36
CA MET A 85 -9.85 -12.72 -6.55
C MET A 85 -11.00 -12.81 -7.57
N ASP A 86 -10.70 -12.63 -8.85
CA ASP A 86 -11.68 -12.83 -9.92
C ASP A 86 -11.93 -14.33 -10.17
N THR A 87 -13.09 -14.66 -10.72
CA THR A 87 -13.43 -16.01 -11.17
C THR A 87 -13.22 -16.19 -12.67
N ASP A 88 -13.32 -15.11 -13.44
CA ASP A 88 -13.32 -15.12 -14.91
C ASP A 88 -12.54 -13.95 -15.54
N GLN A 89 -11.66 -13.29 -14.78
CA GLN A 89 -10.89 -12.10 -15.17
C GLN A 89 -11.71 -10.81 -15.28
N THR A 90 -12.98 -10.80 -14.87
CA THR A 90 -13.86 -9.62 -15.03
C THR A 90 -14.58 -9.16 -13.78
N ASN A 91 -14.43 -9.87 -12.66
CA ASN A 91 -15.24 -9.65 -11.45
C ASN A 91 -14.43 -9.66 -10.14
N GLY A 92 -13.11 -9.43 -10.26
CA GLY A 92 -12.27 -9.15 -9.11
C GLY A 92 -12.56 -7.77 -8.55
N VAL A 93 -12.37 -7.62 -7.24
CA VAL A 93 -12.55 -6.34 -6.53
C VAL A 93 -11.20 -5.83 -6.06
N GLY A 94 -10.97 -4.54 -6.22
CA GLY A 94 -9.85 -3.79 -5.67
C GLY A 94 -10.34 -2.48 -5.09
N GLU A 95 -10.31 -2.37 -3.77
CA GLU A 95 -10.63 -1.16 -3.04
C GLU A 95 -9.49 -0.80 -2.11
N PHE A 96 -9.25 0.50 -1.95
CA PHE A 96 -8.15 0.99 -1.13
C PHE A 96 -8.54 2.26 -0.39
N TRP A 97 -8.33 2.27 0.91
CA TRP A 97 -8.55 3.41 1.79
C TRP A 97 -7.23 3.90 2.36
N VAL A 98 -7.16 5.21 2.57
CA VAL A 98 -6.10 5.86 3.35
C VAL A 98 -6.75 6.74 4.40
N ASP A 99 -6.37 6.53 5.66
CA ASP A 99 -6.94 7.24 6.82
C ASP A 99 -8.47 7.22 6.82
N GLY A 100 -9.05 6.05 6.48
CA GLY A 100 -10.49 5.81 6.40
C GLY A 100 -11.20 6.37 5.17
N SER A 101 -10.49 7.08 4.28
CA SER A 101 -11.06 7.61 3.03
C SER A 101 -10.84 6.66 1.87
N LEU A 102 -11.91 6.22 1.21
CA LEU A 102 -11.84 5.40 -0.01
C LEU A 102 -11.23 6.23 -1.14
N ILE A 103 -10.08 5.80 -1.68
CA ILE A 103 -9.39 6.50 -2.77
C ILE A 103 -9.35 5.69 -4.07
N ILE A 104 -9.46 4.36 -4.00
CA ILE A 104 -9.54 3.48 -5.17
C ILE A 104 -10.74 2.57 -5.00
N SER A 105 -11.58 2.45 -6.03
CA SER A 105 -12.64 1.44 -6.09
C SER A 105 -12.81 0.95 -7.53
N ASN A 106 -12.51 -0.33 -7.78
CA ASN A 106 -12.73 -1.01 -9.05
C ASN A 106 -13.25 -2.43 -8.79
N HIS A 107 -14.39 -2.77 -9.40
CA HIS A 107 -15.10 -4.05 -9.20
C HIS A 107 -15.04 -4.96 -10.44
N ALA A 108 -14.21 -4.60 -11.42
CA ALA A 108 -13.99 -5.35 -12.65
C ALA A 108 -12.49 -5.59 -12.87
N VAL A 109 -11.81 -6.13 -11.85
CA VAL A 109 -10.36 -6.32 -11.88
C VAL A 109 -10.00 -7.75 -12.31
N ASP A 110 -8.98 -7.87 -13.17
CA ASP A 110 -8.32 -9.12 -13.52
C ASP A 110 -7.08 -9.30 -12.63
N TRP A 111 -7.21 -10.06 -11.55
CA TRP A 111 -6.12 -10.37 -10.63
C TRP A 111 -5.39 -11.65 -11.00
N SER A 112 -6.09 -12.59 -11.61
CA SER A 112 -5.59 -13.93 -11.87
C SER A 112 -4.91 -14.05 -13.24
N ALA A 113 -5.16 -13.14 -14.19
CA ALA A 113 -4.75 -13.28 -15.60
C ALA A 113 -5.15 -14.64 -16.22
N GLY A 114 -6.24 -15.24 -15.73
CA GLY A 114 -6.70 -16.57 -16.14
C GLY A 114 -5.93 -17.75 -15.52
N ASP A 115 -4.89 -17.51 -14.72
CA ASP A 115 -4.12 -18.54 -14.02
C ASP A 115 -5.01 -19.29 -13.01
N THR A 116 -5.14 -20.61 -13.18
CA THR A 116 -5.99 -21.47 -12.35
C THR A 116 -5.44 -21.69 -10.95
N ALA A 117 -4.12 -21.63 -10.78
CA ALA A 117 -3.48 -21.67 -9.47
C ALA A 117 -3.70 -20.34 -8.76
N ALA A 118 -3.55 -19.20 -9.44
CA ALA A 118 -3.84 -17.89 -8.85
C ALA A 118 -5.28 -17.83 -8.29
N LYS A 119 -6.26 -18.36 -9.04
CA LYS A 119 -7.67 -18.43 -8.62
C LYS A 119 -7.94 -19.25 -7.35
N GLN A 120 -6.98 -20.03 -6.85
CA GLN A 120 -7.10 -20.70 -5.55
C GLN A 120 -7.00 -19.72 -4.37
N GLY A 121 -6.59 -18.48 -4.63
CA GLY A 121 -6.58 -17.39 -3.66
C GLY A 121 -5.18 -16.90 -3.30
N TRP A 122 -5.15 -16.06 -2.28
CA TRP A 122 -3.94 -15.43 -1.74
C TRP A 122 -3.27 -16.35 -0.73
N THR A 123 -1.95 -16.49 -0.82
CA THR A 123 -1.19 -17.49 -0.05
C THR A 123 -0.33 -16.87 1.05
N TYR A 124 0.33 -15.75 0.77
CA TYR A 124 1.13 -15.05 1.75
C TYR A 124 1.28 -13.57 1.43
N ILE A 125 1.65 -12.80 2.45
CA ILE A 125 1.94 -11.38 2.37
C ILE A 125 3.42 -11.18 2.70
N LYS A 126 4.09 -10.34 1.92
CA LYS A 126 5.42 -9.84 2.24
C LYS A 126 5.32 -8.33 2.49
N ILE A 127 5.76 -7.91 3.66
CA ILE A 127 5.82 -6.50 4.05
C ILE A 127 7.16 -5.93 3.58
N GLY A 128 7.14 -4.65 3.19
CA GLY A 128 8.33 -3.90 2.87
C GLY A 128 8.40 -3.46 1.42
N ASN A 129 9.25 -2.47 1.20
CA ASN A 129 9.51 -1.86 -0.10
C ASN A 129 10.77 -2.46 -0.72
N ASN A 130 10.74 -2.77 -2.03
CA ASN A 130 11.94 -3.22 -2.77
C ASN A 130 12.59 -2.10 -3.60
N GLN A 131 12.29 -0.84 -3.31
CA GLN A 131 12.86 0.29 -4.04
C GLN A 131 14.38 0.33 -3.85
N ALA A 132 15.12 0.05 -4.92
CA ALA A 132 16.58 -0.04 -4.90
C ALA A 132 17.27 1.34 -4.89
N TRP A 133 16.55 2.42 -5.21
CA TRP A 133 17.08 3.78 -5.29
C TRP A 133 16.14 4.78 -4.61
N SER A 134 16.47 5.19 -3.38
CA SER A 134 15.84 6.34 -2.75
C SER A 134 16.31 7.61 -3.48
N HIS A 135 15.36 8.36 -4.04
CA HIS A 135 15.65 9.57 -4.84
C HIS A 135 16.17 10.76 -4.01
N ASN A 136 16.44 10.57 -2.72
CA ASN A 136 16.88 11.61 -1.79
C ASN A 136 18.33 11.42 -1.31
N ASN A 137 19.09 10.49 -1.90
CA ASN A 137 20.51 10.21 -1.56
C ASN A 137 20.78 9.95 -0.08
N ARG A 138 19.76 9.54 0.68
CA ARG A 138 19.86 9.19 2.10
C ARG A 138 19.21 7.84 2.37
N ALA A 139 19.55 7.25 3.51
CA ALA A 139 18.78 6.16 4.05
C ALA A 139 17.33 6.62 4.26
N VAL A 140 16.38 5.82 3.80
CA VAL A 140 14.96 6.01 4.05
C VAL A 140 14.50 4.82 4.86
N TYR A 141 13.94 5.11 6.02
CA TYR A 141 13.36 4.11 6.91
C TYR A 141 11.85 4.16 6.73
N GLU A 142 11.25 2.98 6.72
CA GLU A 142 9.81 2.79 6.66
C GLU A 142 9.44 1.89 7.83
N ASP A 143 8.59 2.42 8.70
CA ASP A 143 8.10 1.71 9.87
C ASP A 143 6.67 1.24 9.59
N TYR A 144 6.38 0.01 9.97
CA TYR A 144 5.06 -0.57 9.85
C TYR A 144 4.62 -1.06 11.22
N ASP A 145 3.40 -0.74 11.61
CA ASP A 145 2.78 -1.19 12.85
C ASP A 145 1.32 -1.55 12.62
N ASP A 146 0.75 -2.29 13.57
CA ASP A 146 -0.66 -2.69 13.63
C ASP A 146 -1.21 -3.38 12.37
N PHE A 147 -0.83 -4.65 12.19
CA PHE A 147 -1.38 -5.48 11.12
C PHE A 147 -2.66 -6.19 11.54
N VAL A 148 -3.72 -5.93 10.80
CA VAL A 148 -5.00 -6.63 10.92
C VAL A 148 -5.39 -7.19 9.56
N ILE A 149 -5.73 -8.49 9.51
CA ILE A 149 -6.11 -9.18 8.28
C ILE A 149 -7.40 -9.94 8.52
N TYR A 150 -8.38 -9.74 7.62
CA TYR A 150 -9.59 -10.55 7.54
C TYR A 150 -9.58 -11.33 6.23
N ASN A 151 -9.97 -12.61 6.30
CA ASN A 151 -10.23 -13.44 5.13
C ASN A 151 -11.74 -13.61 4.86
N THR A 152 -12.57 -12.90 5.62
CA THR A 152 -14.01 -12.73 5.44
C THR A 152 -14.34 -11.25 5.38
N ALA A 153 -15.60 -10.89 5.12
CA ALA A 153 -16.02 -9.49 5.23
C ALA A 153 -15.68 -8.95 6.64
N PRO A 154 -14.99 -7.80 6.74
CA PRO A 154 -14.70 -7.16 8.02
C PRO A 154 -16.00 -6.65 8.68
N PRO A 155 -15.99 -6.40 10.00
CA PRO A 155 -17.20 -6.10 10.77
C PRO A 155 -17.79 -4.70 10.51
N ASN A 156 -17.01 -3.76 9.94
CA ASN A 156 -17.42 -2.38 9.78
C ASN A 156 -17.75 -2.05 8.31
N LEU A 157 -18.48 -0.95 8.10
CA LEU A 157 -18.83 -0.41 6.78
C LEU A 157 -18.43 1.07 6.67
N ASP A 158 -17.82 1.45 5.54
CA ASP A 158 -17.45 2.83 5.28
C ASP A 158 -18.70 3.71 5.07
N THR A 159 -18.51 5.01 4.82
CA THR A 159 -19.64 5.94 4.61
C THR A 159 -20.52 5.59 3.40
N ASN A 160 -20.03 4.76 2.49
CA ASN A 160 -20.73 4.30 1.30
C ASN A 160 -21.30 2.88 1.46
N GLY A 161 -21.11 2.24 2.62
CA GLY A 161 -21.57 0.89 2.90
C GLY A 161 -20.63 -0.22 2.42
N ASN A 162 -19.38 0.11 2.06
CA ASN A 162 -18.40 -0.90 1.67
C ASN A 162 -17.77 -1.53 2.92
N PRO A 163 -17.59 -2.87 2.97
CA PRO A 163 -16.87 -3.50 4.07
C PRO A 163 -15.44 -2.97 4.18
N PHE A 164 -15.08 -2.52 5.38
CA PHE A 164 -13.74 -2.03 5.71
C PHE A 164 -13.40 -2.39 7.17
N ILE A 165 -12.12 -2.50 7.50
CA ILE A 165 -11.62 -2.82 8.86
C ILE A 165 -11.84 -1.64 9.80
N GLY A 166 -11.65 -0.42 9.31
CA GLY A 166 -11.75 0.81 10.10
C GLY A 166 -13.11 1.09 10.76
N PRO A 167 -13.24 2.19 11.53
CA PRO A 167 -12.15 3.02 11.99
C PRO A 167 -11.33 2.31 13.07
N ILE A 168 -10.07 2.03 12.77
CA ILE A 168 -9.04 1.71 13.76
C ILE A 168 -8.36 3.03 14.07
N GLY A 169 -8.20 3.39 15.36
CA GLY A 169 -7.85 4.74 15.81
C GLY A 169 -6.87 5.48 14.89
N TYR A 170 -7.42 6.31 13.99
CA TYR A 170 -6.63 7.06 13.02
C TYR A 170 -5.90 8.18 13.76
N GLY A 171 -4.58 8.06 13.90
CA GLY A 171 -3.78 9.02 14.65
C GLY A 171 -3.05 8.46 15.85
N ASP A 172 -2.71 7.16 15.86
CA ASP A 172 -1.54 6.77 16.63
C ASP A 172 -0.32 7.52 16.07
N VAL A 173 0.13 8.49 16.85
CA VAL A 173 1.30 9.33 16.57
C VAL A 173 2.47 8.95 17.46
N VAL A 174 2.30 7.96 18.34
CA VAL A 174 3.29 7.55 19.31
C VAL A 174 3.80 6.18 18.90
N PRO A 175 4.93 6.10 18.17
CA PRO A 175 5.53 4.80 17.88
C PRO A 175 5.76 4.04 19.19
N PRO A 176 5.64 2.70 19.20
CA PRO A 176 5.91 1.90 20.37
C PRO A 176 7.31 2.24 20.90
N SER A 177 7.44 2.29 22.23
CA SER A 177 8.75 2.52 22.85
C SER A 177 9.74 1.46 22.35
N ALA A 178 10.96 1.90 22.02
CA ALA A 178 12.02 0.98 21.60
C ALA A 178 12.15 -0.18 22.62
N PRO A 179 12.33 -1.44 22.17
CA PRO A 179 12.47 -2.55 23.09
C PRO A 179 13.63 -2.29 24.07
N THR A 180 13.37 -2.43 25.36
CA THR A 180 14.43 -2.34 26.38
C THR A 180 15.08 -3.72 26.55
N GLY A 181 16.38 -3.76 26.82
CA GLY A 181 17.10 -5.01 27.09
C GLY A 181 17.60 -5.77 25.84
N LEU A 182 17.61 -5.15 24.66
CA LEU A 182 18.34 -5.71 23.52
C LEU A 182 19.84 -5.58 23.77
N ALA A 183 20.48 -6.69 24.12
CA ALA A 183 21.92 -6.80 24.02
C ALA A 183 22.30 -6.87 22.54
N VAL A 184 23.10 -5.92 22.07
CA VAL A 184 23.85 -6.11 20.82
C VAL A 184 24.85 -7.23 21.11
N ILE A 185 24.63 -8.40 20.50
CA ILE A 185 25.56 -9.54 20.58
C ILE A 185 26.70 -9.30 19.59
#